data_AF-A0A0B0MUR2-F1
#
_entry.id   AF-A0A0B0MUR2-F1
#
_cell.length_a   1.000
_cell.length_b   1.000
_cell.length_c   1.000
_cell.angle_alpha   90.00
_cell.angle_beta   90.00
_cell.angle_gamma   90.00
#
_symmetry.space_group_name_H-M   'P 1'
#
loop_
_entity.id
_entity.type
_entity.pdbx_description
1 polymer ?
#
loop_
_entity_poly.entity_id
_entity_poly.type
_entity_poly.pdbx_seq_one_letter_code
_entity_poly.pdbx_strand_id
1 'polypeptide(L)'
;MDTKVLSSGIHYSSLPESYVRPESERPRLSEVSQCDNVPVIDLGCEDRSHIVQQIALACINYGFFQVINHGVSKEAVERMLQVAHDFFGLPVEEKMKLYSDDPSKTMRLSTSFNVKKEKVHNWRDYLRLHCYPLHKYVPEWPSNPPSFK
;
A
#
# COMPACT_ATOMS: atom_id res chain seq x y z
N MET A 1 20.29 -13.69 -12.99
CA MET A 1 19.93 -13.81 -11.57
C MET A 1 18.68 -12.99 -11.39
N ASP A 2 17.55 -13.66 -11.14
CA ASP A 2 16.23 -13.05 -11.17
C ASP A 2 16.08 -12.02 -10.05
N THR A 3 16.16 -10.76 -10.43
CA THR A 3 15.95 -9.66 -9.51
C THR A 3 14.46 -9.55 -9.23
N LYS A 4 14.05 -10.01 -8.05
CA LYS A 4 12.64 -10.24 -7.72
C LYS A 4 11.86 -8.97 -7.35
N VAL A 5 12.52 -7.84 -7.12
CA VAL A 5 11.88 -6.57 -6.75
C VAL A 5 12.19 -5.50 -7.80
N LEU A 6 11.22 -4.61 -8.03
CA LEU A 6 11.35 -3.52 -9.01
C LEU A 6 12.34 -2.45 -8.54
N SER A 7 12.39 -2.19 -7.24
CA SER A 7 13.29 -1.23 -6.57
C SER A 7 14.73 -1.74 -6.43
N SER A 8 15.18 -2.52 -7.41
CA SER A 8 16.51 -3.15 -7.44
C SER A 8 17.58 -2.31 -8.14
N GLY A 9 17.22 -1.15 -8.68
CA GLY A 9 18.13 -0.28 -9.42
C GLY A 9 18.38 -0.72 -10.87
N ILE A 10 17.74 -1.80 -11.33
CA ILE A 10 17.78 -2.20 -12.74
C ILE A 10 17.01 -1.17 -13.57
N HIS A 11 17.72 -0.56 -14.51
CA HIS A 11 17.13 0.35 -15.48
C HIS A 11 16.55 -0.43 -16.66
N TYR A 12 15.23 -0.49 -16.76
CA TYR A 12 14.54 -1.07 -17.91
C TYR A 12 14.44 -0.02 -19.02
N SER A 13 14.82 -0.38 -20.26
CA SER A 13 14.64 0.50 -21.43
C SER A 13 13.19 0.54 -21.93
N SER A 14 12.40 -0.47 -21.59
CA SER A 14 10.98 -0.60 -21.90
C SER A 14 10.28 -1.45 -20.83
N LEU A 15 8.97 -1.30 -20.68
CA LEU A 15 8.20 -2.10 -19.72
C LEU A 15 8.25 -3.58 -20.14
N PRO A 16 8.67 -4.51 -19.25
CA PRO A 16 8.68 -5.93 -19.59
C PRO A 16 7.26 -6.43 -19.85
N GLU A 17 7.12 -7.36 -20.81
CA GLU A 17 5.82 -7.88 -21.25
C GLU A 17 4.99 -8.48 -20.12
N SER A 18 5.65 -9.05 -19.10
CA SER A 18 4.99 -9.59 -17.92
C SER A 18 4.27 -8.54 -17.05
N TYR A 19 4.48 -7.24 -17.28
CA TYR A 19 3.75 -6.15 -16.63
C TYR A 19 2.74 -5.45 -17.56
N VAL A 20 2.69 -5.84 -18.84
CA VAL A 20 1.78 -5.27 -19.83
C VAL A 20 0.42 -5.93 -19.70
N ARG A 21 -0.59 -5.16 -19.29
CA ARG A 21 -1.97 -5.63 -19.25
C ARG A 21 -2.50 -5.90 -20.67
N PRO A 22 -3.34 -6.93 -20.90
CA PRO A 22 -4.09 -7.09 -22.14
C PRO A 22 -4.92 -5.85 -22.44
N GLU A 23 -5.14 -5.53 -23.71
CA GLU A 23 -5.92 -4.34 -24.11
C GLU A 23 -7.31 -4.27 -23.47
N SER A 24 -7.96 -5.43 -23.31
CA SER A 24 -9.26 -5.54 -22.66
C SER A 24 -9.26 -5.17 -21.16
N GLU A 25 -8.10 -5.21 -20.50
CA GLU A 25 -7.92 -4.88 -19.08
C GLU A 25 -7.34 -3.47 -18.86
N ARG A 26 -6.93 -2.77 -19.93
CA ARG A 26 -6.38 -1.42 -19.81
C ARG A 26 -7.50 -0.40 -19.57
N PRO A 27 -7.27 0.65 -18.77
CA PRO A 27 -8.29 1.66 -18.52
C PRO A 27 -8.66 2.38 -19.81
N ARG A 28 -9.96 2.48 -20.08
CA ARG A 28 -10.49 3.28 -21.19
C ARG A 28 -10.75 4.68 -20.70
N LEU A 29 -9.74 5.55 -20.82
CA LEU A 29 -9.80 6.91 -20.28
C LEU A 29 -10.97 7.74 -20.83
N SER A 30 -11.45 7.44 -22.05
CA SER A 30 -12.64 8.06 -22.64
C SER A 30 -13.96 7.67 -21.96
N GLU A 31 -13.99 6.55 -21.23
CA GLU A 31 -15.16 6.05 -20.49
C GLU A 31 -15.13 6.47 -19.01
N VAL A 32 -14.05 7.12 -18.56
CA VAL A 32 -13.90 7.58 -17.18
C VAL A 32 -14.81 8.78 -16.97
N SER A 33 -15.84 8.62 -16.14
CA SER A 33 -16.65 9.72 -15.63
C SER A 33 -15.94 10.46 -14.51
N GLN A 34 -16.07 11.79 -14.47
CA GLN A 34 -15.68 12.56 -13.29
C GLN A 34 -16.55 12.16 -12.09
N CYS A 35 -15.91 11.96 -10.94
CA CYS A 35 -16.58 11.68 -9.67
C CYS A 35 -16.24 12.83 -8.72
N ASP A 36 -16.97 13.93 -8.85
CA ASP A 36 -16.66 15.17 -8.12
C ASP A 36 -17.16 15.15 -6.67
N ASN A 37 -17.96 14.13 -6.30
CA ASN A 37 -18.71 14.08 -5.04
C ASN A 37 -18.31 12.89 -4.13
N VAL A 38 -17.04 12.44 -4.19
CA VAL A 38 -16.56 11.44 -3.22
C VAL A 38 -16.77 11.98 -1.80
N PRO A 39 -17.51 11.27 -0.93
CA PRO A 39 -17.83 11.79 0.40
C PRO A 39 -16.57 12.10 1.21
N VAL A 40 -16.53 13.28 1.83
CA VAL A 40 -15.52 13.68 2.81
C VAL A 40 -16.23 13.83 4.15
N ILE A 41 -15.84 13.02 5.14
CA ILE A 41 -16.50 12.94 6.44
C ILE A 41 -15.59 13.58 7.50
N ASP A 42 -16.12 14.57 8.20
CA ASP A 42 -15.44 15.22 9.33
C ASP A 42 -15.67 14.44 10.62
N LEU A 43 -14.63 13.75 11.10
CA LEU A 43 -14.69 12.97 12.34
C LEU A 43 -14.48 13.83 13.61
N GLY A 44 -14.15 15.12 13.45
CA GLY A 44 -14.00 16.08 14.54
C GLY A 44 -15.33 16.73 14.97
N CYS A 45 -16.43 16.45 14.26
CA CYS A 45 -17.76 16.95 14.63
C CYS A 45 -18.27 16.29 15.92
N GLU A 46 -19.00 17.06 16.75
CA GLU A 46 -19.54 16.55 18.02
C GLU A 46 -20.76 15.62 17.81
N ASP A 47 -21.51 15.79 16.71
CA ASP A 47 -22.69 14.97 16.42
C ASP A 47 -22.29 13.59 15.84
N ARG A 48 -22.03 12.66 16.76
CA ARG A 48 -21.70 11.27 16.44
C ARG A 48 -22.79 10.57 15.62
N SER A 49 -24.07 10.87 15.85
CA SER A 49 -25.17 10.24 15.13
C SER A 49 -25.17 10.67 13.66
N HIS A 50 -24.90 11.95 13.40
CA HIS A 50 -24.73 12.46 12.06
C HIS A 50 -23.54 11.84 11.34
N ILE A 51 -22.38 11.72 11.99
CA ILE A 51 -21.19 11.06 11.42
C ILE A 51 -21.50 9.61 11.02
N VAL A 52 -22.14 8.84 11.90
CA VAL A 52 -22.52 7.44 11.61
C VAL A 52 -23.44 7.36 10.39
N GLN A 53 -24.40 8.27 10.28
CA GLN A 53 -25.30 8.34 9.12
C GLN A 53 -24.54 8.67 7.83
N GLN A 54 -23.61 9.64 7.86
CA GLN A 54 -22.78 9.98 6.70
C GLN A 54 -21.93 8.79 6.25
N ILE A 55 -21.30 8.07 7.18
CA ILE A 55 -20.52 6.86 6.87
C ILE A 55 -21.41 5.79 6.22
N ALA A 56 -22.60 5.53 6.78
CA ALA A 56 -23.53 4.56 6.22
C ALA A 56 -23.93 4.92 4.78
N LEU A 57 -24.28 6.19 4.53
CA LEU A 57 -24.65 6.67 3.20
C LEU A 57 -23.47 6.60 2.21
N ALA A 58 -22.25 6.92 2.64
CA ALA A 58 -21.06 6.80 1.81
C ALA A 58 -20.77 5.34 1.43
N CYS A 59 -20.89 4.42 2.38
CA CYS A 59 -20.75 2.99 2.12
C CYS A 59 -21.81 2.46 1.13
N ILE A 60 -23.08 2.88 1.28
CA ILE A 60 -24.17 2.43 0.41
C ILE A 60 -24.02 2.99 -1.01
N ASN A 61 -23.72 4.28 -1.14
CA ASN A 61 -23.77 4.96 -2.44
C ASN A 61 -22.45 4.90 -3.21
N TYR A 62 -21.31 4.82 -2.51
CA TYR A 62 -19.97 4.88 -3.12
C TYR A 62 -19.09 3.67 -2.79
N GLY A 63 -19.27 3.04 -1.62
CA GLY A 63 -18.36 2.00 -1.12
C GLY A 63 -16.98 2.52 -0.70
N PHE A 64 -16.75 3.84 -0.74
CA PHE A 64 -15.52 4.51 -0.35
C PHE A 64 -15.80 5.96 0.09
N PHE A 65 -14.96 6.50 0.97
CA PHE A 65 -15.00 7.88 1.44
C PHE A 65 -13.64 8.32 1.96
N GLN A 66 -13.46 9.63 2.10
CA GLN A 66 -12.31 10.24 2.79
C GLN A 66 -12.74 10.72 4.17
N VAL A 67 -11.78 10.79 5.10
CA VAL A 67 -12.01 11.34 6.44
C VAL A 67 -11.05 12.50 6.70
N ILE A 68 -11.53 13.52 7.40
CA ILE A 68 -10.74 14.64 7.92
C ILE A 68 -10.95 14.75 9.43
N ASN A 69 -10.07 15.47 10.12
CA ASN A 69 -10.08 15.63 11.58
C ASN A 69 -10.18 14.28 12.35
N HIS A 70 -9.54 13.24 11.81
CA HIS A 70 -9.59 11.87 12.31
C HIS A 70 -8.79 11.62 13.61
N GLY A 71 -8.24 12.68 14.23
CA GLY A 71 -7.53 12.61 15.51
C GLY A 71 -6.11 12.02 15.47
N VAL A 72 -5.64 11.55 14.32
CA VAL A 72 -4.24 11.11 14.14
C VAL A 72 -3.39 12.33 13.80
N SER A 73 -2.31 12.56 14.58
CA SER A 73 -1.47 13.75 14.38
C SER A 73 -0.81 13.75 13.01
N LYS A 74 -0.66 14.94 12.42
CA LYS A 74 0.00 15.12 11.13
C LYS A 74 1.44 14.62 11.16
N GLU A 75 2.14 14.90 12.26
CA GLU A 75 3.53 14.47 12.47
C GLU A 75 3.65 12.95 12.51
N ALA A 76 2.66 12.23 13.03
CA ALA A 76 2.66 10.77 13.02
C ALA A 76 2.54 10.21 11.60
N VAL A 77 1.68 10.81 10.76
CA VAL A 77 1.54 10.44 9.34
C VAL A 77 2.83 10.74 8.57
N GLU A 78 3.40 11.93 8.76
CA GLU A 78 4.66 12.34 8.12
C GLU A 78 5.82 11.41 8.50
N ARG A 79 5.96 11.06 9.80
CA ARG A 79 6.98 10.10 10.25
C ARG A 79 6.79 8.72 9.62
N MET A 80 5.55 8.23 9.53
CA MET A 80 5.27 6.93 8.90
C MET A 80 5.66 6.93 7.42
N LEU A 81 5.33 8.00 6.69
CA LEU A 81 5.75 8.16 5.29
C LEU A 81 7.27 8.23 5.16
N GLN A 82 7.95 8.98 6.03
CA GLN A 82 9.41 9.07 6.02
C GLN A 82 10.06 7.70 6.26
N VAL A 83 9.59 6.94 7.25
CA VAL A 83 10.09 5.58 7.52
C VAL A 83 9.89 4.65 6.33
N ALA A 84 8.76 4.76 5.63
CA ALA A 84 8.52 3.98 4.41
C ALA A 84 9.51 4.38 3.30
N HIS A 85 9.73 5.68 3.09
CA HIS A 85 10.71 6.17 2.12
C HIS A 85 12.13 5.69 2.45
N ASP A 86 12.55 5.81 3.72
CA ASP A 86 13.86 5.38 4.18
C ASP A 86 14.05 3.87 3.95
N PHE A 87 13.05 3.05 4.30
CA PHE A 87 13.07 1.61 4.08
C PHE A 87 13.21 1.24 2.60
N PHE A 88 12.37 1.80 1.73
CA PHE A 88 12.43 1.48 0.30
C PHE A 88 13.66 2.09 -0.40
N GLY A 89 14.25 3.13 0.18
CA GLY A 89 15.52 3.73 -0.23
C GLY A 89 16.77 2.97 0.22
N LEU A 90 16.65 1.94 1.06
CA LEU A 90 17.78 1.08 1.44
C LEU A 90 18.38 0.37 0.20
N PRO A 91 19.68 -0.02 0.26
CA PRO A 91 20.28 -0.88 -0.73
C PRO A 91 19.45 -2.15 -0.98
N VAL A 92 19.41 -2.62 -2.23
CA VAL A 92 18.60 -3.78 -2.61
C VAL A 92 18.98 -5.01 -1.78
N GLU A 93 20.26 -5.17 -1.45
CA GLU A 93 20.80 -6.28 -0.66
C GLU A 93 20.19 -6.31 0.74
N GLU A 94 19.98 -5.15 1.38
CA GLU A 94 19.35 -5.04 2.69
C GLU A 94 17.87 -5.40 2.63
N LYS A 95 17.16 -4.87 1.63
CA LYS A 95 15.73 -5.15 1.42
C LYS A 95 15.50 -6.63 1.12
N MET A 96 16.36 -7.24 0.31
CA MET A 96 16.23 -8.63 -0.12
C MET A 96 16.38 -9.65 1.01
N LYS A 97 17.01 -9.29 2.14
CA LYS A 97 17.02 -10.13 3.37
C LYS A 97 15.61 -10.42 3.90
N LEU A 98 14.66 -9.53 3.60
CA LEU A 98 13.27 -9.61 4.06
C LEU A 98 12.33 -10.18 2.99
N TYR A 99 12.86 -10.54 1.82
CA TYR A 99 12.05 -11.01 0.70
C TYR A 99 11.39 -12.37 0.99
N SER A 100 10.11 -12.52 0.65
CA SER A 100 9.46 -13.82 0.61
C SER A 100 8.24 -13.87 -0.30
N ASP A 101 8.08 -15.00 -1.00
CA ASP A 101 6.86 -15.33 -1.77
C ASP A 101 5.83 -16.12 -0.94
N ASP A 102 6.12 -16.39 0.34
CA ASP A 102 5.25 -17.18 1.21
C ASP A 102 4.11 -16.31 1.78
N PRO A 103 2.85 -16.56 1.38
CA PRO A 103 1.71 -15.79 1.85
C PRO A 103 1.44 -15.93 3.35
N SER A 104 1.93 -17.00 3.99
CA SER A 104 1.75 -17.27 5.42
C SER A 104 2.65 -16.41 6.32
N LYS A 105 3.77 -15.88 5.79
CA LYS A 105 4.63 -14.98 6.55
C LYS A 105 3.90 -13.70 6.97
N THR A 106 4.06 -13.39 8.24
CA THR A 106 3.50 -12.28 9.01
C THR A 106 4.21 -10.96 8.71
N MET A 107 5.53 -11.02 8.48
CA MET A 107 6.35 -9.95 7.90
C MET A 107 7.02 -10.46 6.61
N ARG A 108 6.89 -9.70 5.52
CA ARG A 108 7.65 -9.96 4.28
C ARG A 108 7.71 -8.74 3.36
N LEU A 109 8.85 -8.56 2.71
CA LEU A 109 8.97 -7.80 1.47
C LEU A 109 8.59 -8.72 0.30
N SER A 110 7.84 -8.20 -0.67
CA SER A 110 7.53 -8.92 -1.91
C SER A 110 7.20 -7.92 -3.02
N THR A 111 6.93 -8.43 -4.22
CA THR A 111 6.54 -7.63 -5.38
C THR A 111 5.21 -8.12 -5.95
N SER A 112 4.57 -7.28 -6.75
CA SER A 112 3.32 -7.58 -7.43
C SER A 112 2.22 -8.03 -6.47
N PHE A 113 1.53 -9.15 -6.73
CA PHE A 113 0.51 -9.73 -5.85
C PHE A 113 0.82 -11.20 -5.52
N ASN A 114 0.81 -12.07 -6.53
CA ASN A 114 1.24 -13.46 -6.40
C ASN A 114 2.01 -13.87 -7.65
N VAL A 115 3.31 -13.58 -7.65
CA VAL A 115 4.22 -13.78 -8.78
C VAL A 115 4.17 -15.21 -9.34
N LYS A 116 3.83 -16.21 -8.51
CA LYS A 116 3.73 -17.62 -8.91
C LYS A 116 2.41 -18.00 -9.59
N LYS A 117 1.35 -17.21 -9.41
CA LYS A 117 -0.01 -17.54 -9.90
C LYS A 117 -0.54 -16.56 -10.94
N GLU A 118 -0.02 -15.33 -10.97
CA GLU A 118 -0.53 -14.28 -11.85
C GLU A 118 0.12 -14.36 -13.24
N LYS A 119 -0.65 -13.99 -14.27
CA LYS A 119 -0.18 -13.91 -15.66
C LYS A 119 0.43 -12.54 -15.99
N VAL A 120 -0.03 -11.51 -15.30
CA VAL A 120 0.43 -10.13 -15.45
C VAL A 120 0.78 -9.61 -14.06
N HIS A 121 2.01 -9.15 -13.90
CA HIS A 121 2.54 -8.58 -12.68
C HIS A 121 2.08 -7.13 -12.52
N ASN A 122 1.86 -6.72 -11.27
CA ASN A 122 1.68 -5.32 -10.92
C ASN A 122 3.05 -4.66 -10.79
N TRP A 123 3.16 -3.44 -11.32
CA TRP A 123 4.35 -2.61 -11.16
C TRP A 123 4.42 -2.01 -9.74
N ARG A 124 4.69 -2.85 -8.74
CA ARG A 124 4.67 -2.50 -7.33
C ARG A 124 5.57 -3.41 -6.51
N ASP A 125 6.38 -2.83 -5.62
CA ASP A 125 6.93 -3.54 -4.46
C ASP A 125 6.09 -3.21 -3.21
N TYR A 126 6.06 -4.12 -2.24
CA TYR A 126 5.37 -3.90 -0.98
C TYR A 126 6.03 -4.60 0.20
N LEU A 127 5.94 -3.97 1.36
CA LEU A 127 6.26 -4.56 2.65
C LEU A 127 4.95 -4.86 3.37
N ARG A 128 4.73 -6.11 3.76
CA ARG A 128 3.57 -6.54 4.55
C ARG A 128 4.00 -6.72 5.99
N LEU A 129 3.22 -6.13 6.89
CA LEU A 129 3.41 -6.21 8.34
C LEU A 129 2.11 -6.66 8.99
N HIS A 130 2.18 -7.65 9.86
CA HIS A 130 1.12 -7.90 10.82
C HIS A 130 1.28 -6.94 11.99
N CYS A 131 0.17 -6.32 12.41
CA CYS A 131 0.21 -5.25 13.40
C CYS A 131 -0.67 -5.52 14.63
N TYR A 132 -1.43 -6.62 14.68
CA TYR A 132 -2.28 -6.93 15.84
C TYR A 132 -2.30 -8.42 16.17
N PRO A 133 -1.93 -8.83 17.40
CA PRO A 133 -1.47 -7.98 18.51
C PRO A 133 -0.02 -7.49 18.34
N LEU A 134 0.25 -6.23 18.72
CA LEU A 134 1.56 -5.59 18.47
C LEU A 134 2.75 -6.31 19.11
N HIS A 135 2.65 -6.71 20.38
CA HIS A 135 3.75 -7.37 21.11
C HIS A 135 4.23 -8.67 20.45
N LYS A 136 3.35 -9.33 19.68
CA LYS A 136 3.67 -10.54 18.94
C LYS A 136 4.46 -10.24 17.66
N TYR A 137 4.06 -9.20 16.91
CA TYR A 137 4.55 -8.97 15.55
C TYR A 137 5.62 -7.89 15.43
N VAL A 138 5.64 -6.88 16.30
CA VAL A 138 6.67 -5.83 16.30
C VAL A 138 8.09 -6.40 16.38
N PRO A 139 8.39 -7.47 17.15
CA PRO A 139 9.72 -8.09 17.12
C PRO A 139 10.15 -8.56 15.72
N GLU A 140 9.21 -9.00 14.89
CA GLU A 140 9.45 -9.50 13.52
C GLU A 140 9.58 -8.38 12.48
N TRP A 141 9.19 -7.14 12.80
CA TRP A 141 9.29 -6.02 11.86
C TRP A 141 10.76 -5.74 11.49
N PRO A 142 11.02 -5.03 10.37
CA PRO A 142 12.36 -4.59 10.02
C PRO A 142 13.02 -3.78 11.15
N SER A 143 14.29 -4.05 11.43
CA SER A 143 15.11 -3.23 12.35
C SER A 143 15.99 -2.21 11.60
N ASN A 144 15.93 -2.21 10.27
CA ASN A 144 16.63 -1.28 9.40
C ASN A 144 15.58 -0.65 8.45
N PRO A 145 15.45 0.69 8.37
CA PRO A 145 16.17 1.71 9.15
C PRO A 145 15.91 1.62 10.67
N PRO A 146 16.81 2.12 11.53
CA PRO A 146 16.58 2.12 12.99
C PRO A 146 15.30 2.84 13.43
N SER A 147 14.83 3.80 12.62
CA SER A 147 13.57 4.52 12.81
C SER A 147 12.31 3.70 12.51
N PHE A 148 12.44 2.46 12.04
CA PHE A 148 11.30 1.65 11.61
C PHE A 148 10.42 1.14 12.75
N LYS A 149 11.02 0.86 13.91
CA LYS A 149 10.32 0.33 15.10
C LYS A 149 10.07 1.43 16.11
#